data_AF-A0A1S4DRR0-F1
#
_entry.id   AF-A0A1S4DRR0-F1
#
_cell.length_a   1.000
_cell.length_b   1.000
_cell.length_c   1.000
_cell.angle_alpha   90.00
_cell.angle_beta   90.00
_cell.angle_gamma   90.00
#
_symmetry.space_group_name_H-M   'P 1'
#
loop_
_entity.id
_entity.type
_entity.pdbx_description
1 polymer ?
#
loop_
_entity_poly.entity_id
_entity_poly.type
_entity_poly.pdbx_seq_one_letter_code
_entity_poly.pdbx_strand_id
1 'polypeptide(L)'
;PQGFGLTVRTVAAGHSLTELQKDLEGLLSTWKSIIEHAKSAALAADEGVDGAVPVMLHQAMGQTLSVVQDYFSDQVKSLVVDSPRTYHEVTNYLQEIAPNLCERVELYGKRTPLFDEYKIEEEIDNILSKRVPLDNGGYLVIEQTEALVSIDVNGGHCVLGQGTSQEIAILNVNLAAARQIAREIRLRDIGGIIVVDFIDMLDDSNKRLVYEEVKKTVERDRSTVKVSELSRHGLMEITRKRVRPSVTFMISEPCACCHGTGRVEALETAYSKIEREICRLLSTMDQKADPENPKSWPRFILRVDQYMSNFLTSGKRTRLAILSSSLKVWLLLKVARGFTKGTFELKPLTGDKEYKNGHETAISVLRPTEGGFHPPRKKLTIFPIKKWKSSGK
;
A
#
# COMPACT_ATOMS: atom_id res chain seq x y z
N PRO A 1 26.85 31.12 11.82
CA PRO A 1 27.81 31.98 11.07
C PRO A 1 27.05 32.97 10.17
N GLN A 2 27.67 34.10 9.82
CA GLN A 2 27.05 35.05 8.89
C GLN A 2 26.80 34.37 7.53
N GLY A 3 25.62 34.60 6.95
CA GLY A 3 25.21 33.98 5.68
C GLY A 3 24.56 32.59 5.79
N PHE A 4 24.42 32.03 7.00
CA PHE A 4 23.73 30.75 7.23
C PHE A 4 22.41 30.97 7.97
N GLY A 5 21.39 30.19 7.60
CA GLY A 5 20.18 30.00 8.40
C GLY A 5 20.29 28.72 9.23
N LEU A 6 19.76 28.73 10.45
CA LEU A 6 19.70 27.57 11.32
C LEU A 6 18.25 27.32 11.73
N THR A 7 17.82 26.05 11.71
CA THR A 7 16.52 25.63 12.22
C THR A 7 16.73 24.65 13.36
N VAL A 8 16.22 24.99 14.54
CA VAL A 8 16.26 24.10 15.70
C VAL A 8 15.19 23.02 15.53
N ARG A 9 15.57 21.74 15.56
CA ARG A 9 14.64 20.60 15.43
C ARG A 9 13.87 20.40 16.74
N THR A 10 12.68 19.80 16.66
CA THR A 10 11.87 19.46 17.85
C THR A 10 12.60 18.57 18.85
N VAL A 11 13.50 17.70 18.36
CA VAL A 11 14.35 16.82 19.19
C VAL A 11 15.34 17.61 20.06
N ALA A 12 15.65 18.86 19.72
CA ALA A 12 16.53 19.72 20.53
C ALA A 12 15.88 20.21 21.84
N ALA A 13 14.58 19.96 22.06
CA ALA A 13 13.90 20.37 23.27
C ALA A 13 14.50 19.66 24.51
N GLY A 14 14.99 20.46 25.47
CA GLY A 14 15.61 19.96 26.70
C GLY A 14 17.13 19.82 26.64
N HIS A 15 17.75 20.01 25.47
CA HIS A 15 19.21 20.00 25.33
C HIS A 15 19.85 21.33 25.75
N SER A 16 21.09 21.22 26.23
CA SER A 16 21.87 22.38 26.66
C SER A 16 22.44 23.16 25.48
N LEU A 17 22.68 24.47 25.64
CA LEU A 17 23.34 25.30 24.62
C LEU A 17 24.71 24.73 24.20
N THR A 18 25.44 24.12 25.12
CA THR A 18 26.73 23.48 24.86
C THR A 18 26.61 22.29 23.91
N GLU A 19 25.58 21.46 24.08
CA GLU A 19 25.31 20.33 23.17
C GLU A 19 24.91 20.83 21.78
N LEU A 20 24.03 21.84 21.72
CA LEU A 20 23.61 22.44 20.44
C LEU A 20 24.78 23.10 19.71
N GLN A 21 25.73 23.67 20.44
CA GLN A 21 26.93 24.24 19.85
C GLN A 21 27.87 23.17 19.30
N LYS A 22 28.05 22.05 20.01
CA LYS A 22 28.81 20.90 19.52
C LYS A 22 28.19 20.32 18.23
N ASP A 23 26.86 20.22 18.18
CA ASP A 23 26.12 19.78 16.98
C ASP A 23 26.34 20.75 15.80
N LEU A 24 26.23 22.06 16.05
CA LEU A 24 26.52 23.09 15.05
C LEU A 24 27.96 23.00 14.52
N GLU A 25 28.94 22.78 15.39
CA GLU A 25 30.34 22.60 15.00
C GLU A 25 30.51 21.37 14.09
N GLY A 26 29.82 20.27 14.38
CA GLY A 26 29.76 19.09 13.53
C GLY A 26 29.16 19.37 12.14
N LEU A 27 28.05 20.11 12.09
CA LEU A 27 27.44 20.54 10.83
C LEU A 27 28.38 21.43 10.01
N LEU A 28 29.10 22.36 10.65
CA LEU A 28 30.07 23.22 9.98
C LEU A 28 31.29 22.46 9.47
N SER A 29 31.77 21.46 10.21
CA SER A 29 32.85 20.57 9.77
C SER A 29 32.43 19.79 8.52
N THR A 30 31.23 19.21 8.55
CA THR A 30 30.66 18.49 7.40
C THR A 30 30.52 19.41 6.19
N TRP A 31 30.01 20.62 6.38
CA TRP A 31 29.89 21.61 5.31
C TRP A 31 31.24 21.99 4.70
N LYS A 32 32.28 22.19 5.53
CA LYS A 32 33.64 22.47 5.04
C LYS A 32 34.16 21.33 4.17
N SER A 33 34.03 20.08 4.63
CA SER A 33 34.46 18.90 3.86
C SER A 33 33.75 18.79 2.51
N ILE A 34 32.43 19.05 2.47
CA ILE A 34 31.66 19.08 1.22
C ILE A 34 32.22 20.11 0.25
N ILE A 35 32.48 21.33 0.72
CA ILE A 35 33.01 22.42 -0.11
C ILE A 35 34.43 22.13 -0.60
N GLU A 36 35.28 21.52 0.23
CA GLU A 36 36.64 21.13 -0.15
C GLU A 36 36.65 20.03 -1.22
N HIS A 37 35.81 18.99 -1.06
CA HIS A 37 35.64 17.96 -2.09
C HIS A 37 35.05 18.54 -3.38
N ALA A 38 34.08 19.46 -3.28
CA ALA A 38 33.48 20.11 -4.45
C ALA A 38 34.51 20.94 -5.23
N LYS A 39 35.34 21.72 -4.53
CA LYS A 39 36.43 22.49 -5.14
C LYS A 39 37.45 21.57 -5.81
N SER A 40 37.86 20.51 -5.12
CA SER A 40 38.83 19.54 -5.65
C SER A 40 38.30 18.85 -6.92
N ALA A 41 37.02 18.46 -6.92
CA ALA A 41 36.37 17.86 -8.07
C ALA A 41 36.21 18.85 -9.24
N ALA A 42 35.92 20.13 -8.95
CA ALA A 42 35.81 21.18 -9.97
C ALA A 42 37.16 21.49 -10.63
N LEU A 43 38.24 21.57 -9.84
CA LEU A 43 39.60 21.77 -10.35
C LEU A 43 40.02 20.63 -11.30
N ALA A 44 39.70 19.38 -10.93
CA ALA A 44 39.98 18.22 -11.79
C ALA A 44 39.18 18.23 -13.10
N ALA A 45 38.03 18.90 -13.15
CA ALA A 45 37.23 19.07 -14.36
C ALA A 45 37.75 20.20 -15.26
N ASP A 46 38.22 21.31 -14.69
CA ASP A 46 38.77 22.45 -15.42
C ASP A 46 40.15 22.14 -16.04
N GLU A 47 40.93 21.23 -15.45
CA GLU A 47 42.24 20.81 -15.96
C GLU A 47 42.19 19.86 -17.17
N GLY A 48 40.99 19.60 -17.74
CA GLY A 48 40.84 18.85 -18.99
C GLY A 48 41.26 17.38 -18.91
N VAL A 49 41.29 16.81 -17.69
CA VAL A 49 41.57 15.39 -17.50
C VAL A 49 40.42 14.59 -18.12
N ASP A 50 40.70 13.75 -19.10
CA ASP A 50 39.81 12.71 -19.61
C ASP A 50 39.40 11.79 -18.44
N GLY A 51 38.34 12.17 -17.71
CA GLY A 51 38.00 11.56 -16.42
C GLY A 51 37.16 12.39 -15.46
N ALA A 52 36.70 13.59 -15.84
CA ALA A 52 35.76 14.39 -15.04
C ALA A 52 34.37 13.71 -14.96
N VAL A 53 34.24 12.73 -14.07
CA VAL A 53 33.00 12.00 -13.80
C VAL A 53 32.31 12.64 -12.58
N PRO A 54 30.97 12.73 -12.56
CA PRO A 54 30.25 13.12 -11.36
C PRO A 54 30.69 12.31 -10.13
N VAL A 55 31.11 13.01 -9.07
CA VAL A 55 31.54 12.40 -7.81
C VAL A 55 30.55 12.67 -6.68
N MET A 56 30.38 11.69 -5.80
CA MET A 56 29.58 11.85 -4.59
C MET A 56 30.35 12.72 -3.58
N LEU A 57 29.82 13.91 -3.28
CA LEU A 57 30.45 14.83 -2.33
C LEU A 57 30.16 14.47 -0.87
N HIS A 58 28.96 13.97 -0.62
CA HIS A 58 28.51 13.55 0.69
C HIS A 58 27.42 12.49 0.56
N GLN A 59 27.53 11.45 1.38
CA GLN A 59 26.49 10.46 1.55
C GLN A 59 25.73 10.80 2.83
N ALA A 60 24.43 11.06 2.69
CA ALA A 60 23.57 11.26 3.84
C ALA A 60 23.59 10.00 4.73
N MET A 61 23.36 10.21 6.03
CA MET A 61 23.29 9.11 6.99
C MET A 61 22.30 8.04 6.52
N GLY A 62 22.66 6.77 6.75
CA GLY A 62 21.76 5.65 6.51
C GLY A 62 20.48 5.77 7.36
N GLN A 63 19.40 5.10 6.93
CA GLN A 63 18.12 5.10 7.65
C GLN A 63 18.28 4.70 9.12
N THR A 64 19.16 3.75 9.42
CA THR A 64 19.49 3.32 10.78
C THR A 64 19.94 4.49 11.65
N LEU A 65 20.94 5.25 11.22
CA LEU A 65 21.48 6.36 12.00
C LEU A 65 20.46 7.51 12.14
N SER A 66 19.63 7.73 11.12
CA SER A 66 18.50 8.67 11.24
C SER A 66 17.51 8.23 12.31
N VAL A 67 17.19 6.94 12.40
CA VAL A 67 16.32 6.41 13.46
C VAL A 67 16.97 6.57 14.83
N VAL A 68 18.27 6.30 14.97
CA VAL A 68 18.99 6.50 16.23
C VAL A 68 18.97 7.97 16.63
N GLN A 69 19.35 8.89 15.72
CA GLN A 69 19.35 10.32 15.99
C GLN A 69 17.97 10.83 16.42
N ASP A 70 16.92 10.33 15.78
CA ASP A 70 15.58 10.83 16.05
C ASP A 70 14.96 10.17 17.29
N TYR A 71 15.14 8.86 17.53
CA TYR A 71 14.44 8.08 18.58
C TYR A 71 15.27 7.72 19.80
N PHE A 72 16.59 7.63 19.70
CA PHE A 72 17.41 7.17 20.80
C PHE A 72 17.81 8.33 21.70
N SER A 73 17.18 8.40 22.87
CA SER A 73 17.40 9.42 23.89
C SER A 73 17.53 8.79 25.27
N ASP A 74 17.79 9.60 26.30
CA ASP A 74 17.91 9.12 27.68
C ASP A 74 16.65 8.43 28.22
N GLN A 75 15.49 8.66 27.60
CA GLN A 75 14.23 8.00 27.93
C GLN A 75 14.15 6.55 27.42
N VAL A 76 15.04 6.17 26.50
CA VAL A 76 15.11 4.81 25.95
C VAL A 76 16.04 3.97 26.82
N LYS A 77 15.50 2.84 27.31
CA LYS A 77 16.23 1.92 28.20
C LYS A 77 17.36 1.19 27.48
N SER A 78 17.08 0.63 26.30
CA SER A 78 18.05 -0.09 25.49
C SER A 78 17.74 -0.01 24.01
N LEU A 79 18.78 -0.08 23.18
CA LEU A 79 18.71 -0.22 21.73
C LEU A 79 19.26 -1.59 21.35
N VAL A 80 18.38 -2.47 20.88
CA VAL A 80 18.74 -3.85 20.55
C VAL A 80 18.86 -4.00 19.03
N VAL A 81 19.98 -4.55 18.58
CA VAL A 81 20.32 -4.68 17.15
C VAL A 81 20.74 -6.13 16.87
N ASP A 82 20.23 -6.76 15.83
CA ASP A 82 20.51 -8.16 15.46
C ASP A 82 21.64 -8.33 14.42
N SER A 83 22.13 -7.22 13.87
CA SER A 83 23.20 -7.18 12.87
C SER A 83 24.50 -6.64 13.50
N PRO A 84 25.59 -7.42 13.51
CA PRO A 84 26.90 -6.95 13.98
C PRO A 84 27.37 -5.70 13.24
N ARG A 85 27.14 -5.61 11.92
CA ARG A 85 27.50 -4.44 11.12
C ARG A 85 26.78 -3.18 11.63
N THR A 86 25.48 -3.30 11.86
CA THR A 86 24.64 -2.20 12.33
C THR A 86 24.99 -1.80 13.76
N TYR A 87 25.34 -2.76 14.62
CA TYR A 87 25.83 -2.49 15.97
C TYR A 87 27.10 -1.61 15.96
N HIS A 88 28.09 -1.97 15.13
CA HIS A 88 29.33 -1.17 15.01
C HIS A 88 29.06 0.21 14.42
N GLU A 89 28.19 0.31 13.41
CA GLU A 89 27.79 1.59 12.81
C GLU A 89 27.16 2.54 13.85
N VAL A 90 26.22 2.02 14.66
CA VAL A 90 25.53 2.81 15.68
C VAL A 90 26.45 3.19 16.84
N THR A 91 27.27 2.25 17.33
CA THR A 91 28.18 2.52 18.45
C THR A 91 29.25 3.54 18.08
N ASN A 92 29.84 3.46 16.88
CA ASN A 92 30.80 4.46 16.40
C ASN A 92 30.17 5.85 16.33
N TYR A 93 28.95 5.96 15.79
CA TYR A 93 28.21 7.22 15.73
C TYR A 93 27.95 7.81 17.12
N LEU A 94 27.50 6.98 18.07
CA LEU A 94 27.20 7.42 19.43
C LEU A 94 28.45 7.81 20.22
N GLN A 95 29.61 7.18 19.97
CA GLN A 95 30.88 7.57 20.60
C GLN A 95 31.29 9.01 20.29
N GLU A 96 30.94 9.52 19.11
CA GLU A 96 31.24 10.90 18.73
C GLU A 96 30.21 11.88 19.30
N ILE A 97 28.93 11.52 19.20
CA ILE A 97 27.82 12.45 19.49
C ILE A 97 27.33 12.36 20.93
N ALA A 98 27.02 11.16 21.42
CA ALA A 98 26.42 10.90 22.74
C ALA A 98 27.03 9.64 23.41
N PRO A 99 28.26 9.73 23.95
CA PRO A 99 28.98 8.57 24.49
C PRO A 99 28.23 7.86 25.63
N ASN A 100 27.47 8.62 26.42
CA ASN A 100 26.65 8.12 27.53
C ASN A 100 25.56 7.12 27.11
N LEU A 101 25.14 7.15 25.83
CA LEU A 101 24.13 6.23 25.31
C LEU A 101 24.72 4.92 24.76
N CYS A 102 26.05 4.83 24.58
CA CYS A 102 26.71 3.66 23.99
C CYS A 102 26.50 2.38 24.81
N GLU A 103 26.52 2.48 26.15
CA GLU A 103 26.36 1.34 27.06
C GLU A 103 24.97 0.67 26.96
N ARG A 104 23.99 1.37 26.40
CA ARG A 104 22.61 0.90 26.24
C ARG A 104 22.38 0.19 24.90
N VAL A 105 23.40 0.10 24.04
CA VAL A 105 23.32 -0.59 22.76
C VAL A 105 23.72 -2.05 22.95
N GLU A 106 22.82 -2.97 22.59
CA GLU A 106 22.98 -4.41 22.78
C GLU A 106 22.94 -5.15 21.44
N LEU A 107 23.93 -6.03 21.20
CA LEU A 107 23.91 -6.95 20.06
C LEU A 107 23.09 -8.19 20.43
N TYR A 108 21.99 -8.40 19.70
CA TYR A 108 21.11 -9.54 19.86
C TYR A 108 21.69 -10.77 19.16
N GLY A 109 21.96 -11.83 19.94
CA GLY A 109 22.56 -13.07 19.44
C GLY A 109 21.76 -14.34 19.76
N LYS A 110 20.49 -14.21 20.18
CA LYS A 110 19.65 -15.38 20.46
C LYS A 110 19.19 -16.04 19.15
N ARG A 111 18.77 -17.30 19.25
CA ARG A 111 18.26 -18.07 18.10
C ARG A 111 16.86 -17.63 17.64
N THR A 112 16.00 -17.24 18.57
CA THR A 112 14.68 -16.68 18.26
C THR A 112 14.87 -15.35 17.54
N PRO A 113 14.12 -15.02 16.48
CA PRO A 113 14.23 -13.72 15.83
C PRO A 113 13.93 -12.57 16.80
N LEU A 114 14.56 -11.42 16.57
CA LEU A 114 14.48 -10.26 17.46
C LEU A 114 13.03 -9.82 17.72
N PHE A 115 12.23 -9.65 16.67
CA PHE A 115 10.86 -9.17 16.81
C PHE A 115 9.90 -10.19 17.43
N ASP A 116 10.14 -11.49 17.24
CA ASP A 116 9.39 -12.56 17.92
C ASP A 116 9.63 -12.54 19.43
N GLU A 117 10.89 -12.39 19.86
CA GLU A 117 11.24 -12.32 21.29
C GLU A 117 10.52 -11.17 22.01
N TYR A 118 10.37 -10.03 21.32
CA TYR A 118 9.66 -8.85 21.84
C TYR A 118 8.17 -8.79 21.48
N LYS A 119 7.63 -9.82 20.82
CA LYS A 119 6.22 -9.92 20.38
C LYS A 119 5.75 -8.75 19.49
N ILE A 120 6.63 -8.27 18.63
CA ILE A 120 6.36 -7.16 17.69
C ILE A 120 5.91 -7.71 16.33
N GLU A 121 6.30 -8.93 15.98
CA GLU A 121 6.02 -9.51 14.64
C GLU A 121 4.51 -9.55 14.34
N GLU A 122 3.68 -9.97 15.29
CA GLU A 122 2.22 -9.98 15.14
C GLU A 122 1.66 -8.58 14.86
N GLU A 123 2.26 -7.53 15.41
CA GLU A 123 1.81 -6.16 15.14
C GLU A 123 2.21 -5.68 13.74
N ILE A 124 3.39 -6.09 13.27
CA ILE A 124 3.89 -5.79 11.92
C ILE A 124 3.00 -6.49 10.88
N ASP A 125 2.69 -7.76 11.09
CA ASP A 125 1.81 -8.54 10.19
C ASP A 125 0.42 -7.93 10.09
N ASN A 126 -0.07 -7.34 11.18
CA ASN A 126 -1.37 -6.69 11.24
C ASN A 126 -1.41 -5.25 10.69
N ILE A 127 -0.29 -4.71 10.18
CA ILE A 127 -0.22 -3.32 9.69
C ILE A 127 -1.16 -3.05 8.50
N LEU A 128 -1.42 -4.08 7.69
CA LEU A 128 -2.34 -4.05 6.56
C LEU A 128 -3.77 -4.46 6.94
N SER A 129 -3.97 -4.97 8.15
CA SER A 129 -5.31 -5.35 8.62
C SER A 129 -6.18 -4.11 8.76
N LYS A 130 -7.37 -4.14 8.17
CA LYS A 130 -8.40 -3.11 8.38
C LYS A 130 -8.91 -3.10 9.81
N ARG A 131 -8.95 -4.26 10.47
CA ARG A 131 -9.49 -4.42 11.81
C ARG A 131 -8.38 -4.43 12.84
N VAL A 132 -8.49 -3.58 13.85
CA VAL A 132 -7.53 -3.49 14.95
C VAL A 132 -8.24 -3.75 16.26
N PRO A 133 -7.92 -4.84 16.99
CA PRO A 133 -8.57 -5.13 18.26
C PRO A 133 -8.23 -4.08 19.32
N LEU A 134 -9.16 -3.86 20.25
CA LEU A 134 -8.98 -3.08 21.47
C LEU A 134 -8.94 -4.03 22.68
N ASP A 135 -8.20 -3.64 23.73
CA ASP A 135 -8.01 -4.46 24.95
C ASP A 135 -9.32 -4.82 25.66
N ASN A 136 -10.36 -4.02 25.47
CA ASN A 136 -11.69 -4.21 26.04
C ASN A 136 -12.65 -5.00 25.13
N GLY A 137 -12.14 -5.71 24.12
CA GLY A 137 -12.95 -6.53 23.22
C GLY A 137 -13.71 -5.75 22.14
N GLY A 138 -13.56 -4.42 22.09
CA GLY A 138 -13.90 -3.62 20.92
C GLY A 138 -12.88 -3.77 19.78
N TYR A 139 -13.11 -3.08 18.69
CA TYR A 139 -12.16 -3.01 17.58
C TYR A 139 -12.35 -1.73 16.75
N LEU A 140 -11.29 -1.29 16.08
CA LEU A 140 -11.32 -0.23 15.08
C LEU A 140 -11.44 -0.83 13.69
N VAL A 141 -12.09 -0.13 12.78
CA VAL A 141 -12.04 -0.37 11.35
C VAL A 141 -11.40 0.84 10.67
N ILE A 142 -10.21 0.65 10.10
CA ILE A 142 -9.45 1.71 9.43
C ILE A 142 -9.58 1.51 7.92
N GLU A 143 -10.15 2.51 7.23
CA GLU A 143 -10.26 2.53 5.77
C GLU A 143 -9.61 3.77 5.17
N GLN A 144 -8.64 3.54 4.30
CA GLN A 144 -7.96 4.60 3.56
C GLN A 144 -8.65 4.81 2.21
N THR A 145 -9.14 6.02 1.97
CA THR A 145 -9.69 6.45 0.68
C THR A 145 -8.68 7.35 -0.05
N GLU A 146 -9.08 7.90 -1.20
CA GLU A 146 -8.25 8.82 -1.96
C GLU A 146 -7.99 10.15 -1.21
N ALA A 147 -9.04 10.70 -0.59
CA ALA A 147 -8.98 12.05 0.01
C ALA A 147 -8.73 12.03 1.53
N LEU A 148 -9.27 11.03 2.24
CA LEU A 148 -9.23 10.96 3.70
C LEU A 148 -9.15 9.52 4.20
N VAL A 149 -8.82 9.36 5.48
CA VAL A 149 -8.88 8.08 6.19
C VAL A 149 -10.06 8.09 7.13
N SER A 150 -10.95 7.12 7.03
CA SER A 150 -12.04 6.91 7.98
C SER A 150 -11.67 5.86 9.00
N ILE A 151 -11.95 6.13 10.26
CA ILE A 151 -11.79 5.18 11.36
C ILE A 151 -13.12 5.04 12.08
N ASP A 152 -13.64 3.82 12.13
CA ASP A 152 -14.90 3.48 12.81
C ASP A 152 -14.62 2.69 14.10
N VAL A 153 -15.26 3.08 15.20
CA VAL A 153 -15.05 2.49 16.52
C VAL A 153 -16.21 1.56 16.87
N ASN A 154 -15.91 0.28 17.06
CA ASN A 154 -16.90 -0.73 17.45
C ASN A 154 -16.63 -1.26 18.85
N GLY A 155 -17.65 -1.26 19.72
CA GLY A 155 -17.52 -1.76 21.10
C GLY A 155 -17.64 -3.28 21.27
N GLY A 156 -17.91 -4.02 20.19
CA GLY A 156 -18.09 -5.47 20.23
C GLY A 156 -19.18 -5.91 21.21
N HIS A 157 -19.00 -7.07 21.85
CA HIS A 157 -19.91 -7.57 22.89
C HIS A 157 -19.76 -6.85 24.24
N CYS A 158 -18.76 -5.97 24.40
CA CYS A 158 -18.45 -5.36 25.69
C CYS A 158 -19.43 -4.24 26.11
N VAL A 159 -20.30 -3.81 25.19
CA VAL A 159 -21.34 -2.78 25.41
C VAL A 159 -22.69 -3.43 25.80
N LEU A 160 -22.73 -4.73 26.11
CA LEU A 160 -23.95 -5.41 26.55
C LEU A 160 -24.29 -5.04 28.00
N GLY A 161 -25.28 -4.16 28.19
CA GLY A 161 -25.79 -3.72 29.49
C GLY A 161 -27.01 -2.79 29.34
N GLN A 162 -27.63 -2.36 30.44
CA GLN A 162 -28.71 -1.36 30.44
C GLN A 162 -28.37 -0.16 31.34
N GLY A 163 -28.79 1.04 30.93
CA GLY A 163 -28.68 2.28 31.71
C GLY A 163 -27.24 2.78 31.87
N THR A 164 -26.91 3.33 33.04
CA THR A 164 -25.61 3.98 33.34
C THR A 164 -24.40 3.06 33.14
N SER A 165 -24.58 1.75 33.28
CA SER A 165 -23.51 0.76 33.00
C SER A 165 -23.05 0.78 31.54
N GLN A 166 -23.98 1.07 30.62
CA GLN A 166 -23.72 1.13 29.19
C GLN A 166 -22.97 2.41 28.81
N GLU A 167 -23.35 3.56 29.37
CA GLU A 167 -22.68 4.85 29.09
C GLU A 167 -21.22 4.83 29.52
N ILE A 168 -20.93 4.25 30.69
CA ILE A 168 -19.56 4.07 31.18
C ILE A 168 -18.78 3.10 30.28
N ALA A 169 -19.40 2.01 29.84
CA ALA A 169 -18.77 1.06 28.91
C ALA A 169 -18.41 1.72 27.57
N ILE A 170 -19.33 2.52 27.00
CA ILE A 170 -19.12 3.28 25.76
C ILE A 170 -17.93 4.25 25.92
N LEU A 171 -17.91 5.03 27.00
CA LEU A 171 -16.81 5.95 27.28
C LEU A 171 -15.47 5.19 27.36
N ASN A 172 -15.42 4.08 28.08
CA ASN A 172 -14.20 3.27 28.20
C ASN A 172 -13.74 2.72 26.84
N VAL A 173 -14.66 2.33 25.96
CA VAL A 173 -14.34 1.94 24.58
C VAL A 173 -13.76 3.09 23.79
N ASN A 174 -14.41 4.26 23.80
CA ASN A 174 -13.92 5.43 23.06
C ASN A 174 -12.55 5.92 23.58
N LEU A 175 -12.28 5.84 24.89
CA LEU A 175 -10.97 6.18 25.46
C LEU A 175 -9.88 5.18 25.06
N ALA A 176 -10.19 3.88 25.02
CA ALA A 176 -9.27 2.86 24.51
C ALA A 176 -9.02 3.07 23.00
N ALA A 177 -10.07 3.36 22.24
CA ALA A 177 -9.99 3.67 20.82
C ALA A 177 -9.11 4.90 20.57
N ALA A 178 -9.24 5.98 21.33
CA ALA A 178 -8.40 7.17 21.22
C ALA A 178 -6.90 6.84 21.30
N ARG A 179 -6.51 6.04 22.31
CA ARG A 179 -5.12 5.57 22.48
C ARG A 179 -4.65 4.72 21.30
N GLN A 180 -5.50 3.79 20.85
CA GLN A 180 -5.15 2.89 19.75
C GLN A 180 -5.06 3.65 18.41
N ILE A 181 -5.96 4.60 18.15
CA ILE A 181 -5.93 5.45 16.95
C ILE A 181 -4.61 6.20 16.88
N ALA A 182 -4.21 6.88 17.97
CA ALA A 182 -2.95 7.61 18.01
C ALA A 182 -1.73 6.69 17.74
N ARG A 183 -1.80 5.43 18.17
CA ARG A 183 -0.79 4.41 17.89
C ARG A 183 -0.78 3.99 16.42
N GLU A 184 -1.92 3.63 15.86
CA GLU A 184 -2.06 3.14 14.49
C GLU A 184 -1.70 4.20 13.45
N ILE A 185 -2.08 5.47 13.65
CA ILE A 185 -1.70 6.55 12.71
C ILE A 185 -0.18 6.75 12.65
N ARG A 186 0.54 6.47 13.74
CA ARG A 186 2.01 6.50 13.77
C ARG A 186 2.62 5.25 13.12
N LEU A 187 2.16 4.07 13.50
CA LEU A 187 2.68 2.80 12.97
C LEU A 187 2.49 2.69 11.46
N ARG A 188 1.33 3.09 10.95
CA ARG A 188 1.00 3.05 9.52
C ARG A 188 1.40 4.31 8.77
N ASP A 189 1.97 5.29 9.47
CA ASP A 189 2.29 6.64 8.99
C ASP A 189 1.14 7.28 8.19
N ILE A 190 -0.07 7.22 8.75
CA ILE A 190 -1.27 7.82 8.15
C ILE A 190 -1.16 9.33 8.29
N GLY A 191 -1.33 10.06 7.19
CA GLY A 191 -1.28 11.51 7.16
C GLY A 191 -2.34 12.09 6.23
N GLY A 192 -2.63 13.37 6.39
CA GLY A 192 -3.76 14.05 5.77
C GLY A 192 -4.94 14.17 6.74
N ILE A 193 -6.14 14.17 6.18
CA ILE A 193 -7.40 14.26 6.92
C ILE A 193 -7.80 12.85 7.37
N ILE A 194 -8.06 12.72 8.67
CA ILE A 194 -8.50 11.50 9.31
C ILE A 194 -9.81 11.82 10.00
N VAL A 195 -10.86 11.06 9.70
CA VAL A 195 -12.19 11.22 10.29
C VAL A 195 -12.45 10.02 11.17
N VAL A 196 -12.71 10.26 12.45
CA VAL A 196 -13.00 9.23 13.44
C VAL A 196 -14.48 9.27 13.80
N ASP A 197 -15.16 8.14 13.64
CA ASP A 197 -16.53 7.89 14.08
C ASP A 197 -16.48 7.13 15.41
N PHE A 198 -16.63 7.88 16.50
CA PHE A 198 -16.69 7.30 17.84
C PHE A 198 -18.11 6.79 18.12
N ILE A 199 -18.25 5.85 19.06
CA ILE A 199 -19.58 5.40 19.50
C ILE A 199 -20.32 6.59 20.12
N ASP A 200 -21.59 6.77 19.74
CA ASP A 200 -22.43 7.86 20.20
C ASP A 200 -22.45 7.99 21.73
N MET A 201 -22.25 9.22 22.21
CA MET A 201 -22.32 9.58 23.63
C MET A 201 -23.38 10.66 23.82
N LEU A 202 -24.29 10.45 24.78
CA LEU A 202 -25.35 11.42 25.09
C LEU A 202 -24.82 12.61 25.90
N ASP A 203 -23.95 12.34 26.86
CA ASP A 203 -23.36 13.37 27.73
C ASP A 203 -22.18 14.08 27.05
N ASP A 204 -22.26 15.42 26.98
CA ASP A 204 -21.22 16.27 26.43
C ASP A 204 -19.94 16.25 27.28
N SER A 205 -20.04 15.91 28.58
CA SER A 205 -18.87 15.71 29.44
C SER A 205 -18.00 14.55 28.94
N ASN A 206 -18.64 13.45 28.54
CA ASN A 206 -17.98 12.26 27.99
C ASN A 206 -17.33 12.56 26.64
N LYS A 207 -18.01 13.33 25.77
CA LYS A 207 -17.43 13.82 24.51
C LYS A 207 -16.14 14.62 24.76
N ARG A 208 -16.16 15.49 25.77
CA ARG A 208 -14.98 16.29 26.12
C ARG A 208 -13.83 15.42 26.62
N LEU A 209 -14.10 14.40 27.43
CA LEU A 209 -13.07 13.46 27.90
C LEU A 209 -12.39 12.73 26.75
N VAL A 210 -13.16 12.27 25.75
CA VAL A 210 -12.59 11.62 24.55
C VAL A 210 -11.73 12.59 23.76
N TYR A 211 -12.18 13.83 23.56
CA TYR A 211 -11.39 14.88 22.89
C TYR A 211 -10.04 15.13 23.59
N GLU A 212 -10.04 15.31 24.92
CA GLU A 212 -8.82 15.55 25.67
C GLU A 212 -7.88 14.33 25.64
N GLU A 213 -8.41 13.10 25.68
CA GLU A 213 -7.60 11.89 25.56
C GLU A 213 -6.97 11.76 24.16
N VAL A 214 -7.71 12.06 23.08
CA VAL A 214 -7.12 12.08 21.72
C VAL A 214 -6.02 13.14 21.65
N LYS A 215 -6.27 14.36 22.13
CA LYS A 215 -5.28 15.44 22.13
C LYS A 215 -4.00 15.04 22.88
N LYS A 216 -4.14 14.50 24.09
CA LYS A 216 -3.02 14.01 24.92
C LYS A 216 -2.24 12.87 24.25
N THR A 217 -2.92 11.96 23.57
CA THR A 217 -2.26 10.77 22.96
C THR A 217 -1.51 11.10 21.68
N VAL A 218 -1.94 12.13 20.94
CA VAL A 218 -1.24 12.62 19.73
C VAL A 218 -0.08 13.56 20.03
N GLU A 219 0.04 14.13 21.23
CA GLU A 219 1.20 14.95 21.64
C GLU A 219 2.53 14.18 21.57
N ARG A 220 2.49 12.85 21.65
CA ARG A 220 3.67 11.98 21.47
C ARG A 220 4.08 11.82 20.00
N ASP A 221 3.26 12.28 19.06
CA ASP A 221 3.58 12.25 17.63
C ASP A 221 4.54 13.39 17.29
N ARG A 222 5.56 13.08 16.47
CA ARG A 222 6.50 14.08 15.98
C ARG A 222 5.94 14.92 14.85
N SER A 223 5.00 14.35 14.09
CA SER A 223 4.31 15.09 13.06
C SER A 223 3.35 16.08 13.71
N THR A 224 3.18 17.25 13.12
CA THR A 224 2.17 18.19 13.59
C THR A 224 0.78 17.58 13.41
N VAL A 225 0.06 17.41 14.51
CA VAL A 225 -1.31 16.91 14.54
C VAL A 225 -2.24 18.00 15.08
N LYS A 226 -3.35 18.23 14.40
CA LYS A 226 -4.46 19.06 14.86
C LYS A 226 -5.69 18.18 15.06
N VAL A 227 -6.40 18.38 16.16
CA VAL A 227 -7.58 17.60 16.54
C VAL A 227 -8.75 18.56 16.70
N SER A 228 -9.88 18.29 16.07
CA SER A 228 -11.13 19.02 16.28
C SER A 228 -11.90 18.44 17.46
N GLU A 229 -12.82 19.22 18.01
CA GLU A 229 -13.88 18.66 18.85
C GLU A 229 -14.81 17.77 18.01
N LEU A 230 -15.62 16.94 18.68
CA LEU A 230 -16.65 16.13 18.03
C LEU A 230 -17.71 17.05 17.40
N SER A 231 -17.99 16.82 16.12
CA SER A 231 -18.99 17.56 15.37
C SER A 231 -20.41 17.24 15.85
N ARG A 232 -21.38 17.98 15.34
CA ARG A 232 -22.81 17.71 15.56
C ARG A 232 -23.27 16.30 15.12
N HIS A 233 -22.49 15.63 14.26
CA HIS A 233 -22.78 14.28 13.78
C HIS A 233 -21.92 13.21 14.50
N GLY A 234 -21.27 13.54 15.62
CA GLY A 234 -20.44 12.58 16.36
C GLY A 234 -19.05 12.31 15.77
N LEU A 235 -18.70 12.94 14.64
CA LEU A 235 -17.40 12.75 13.98
C LEU A 235 -16.32 13.68 14.53
N MET A 236 -15.11 13.16 14.73
CA MET A 236 -13.91 13.93 15.06
C MET A 236 -12.97 14.00 13.85
N GLU A 237 -12.48 15.20 13.53
CA GLU A 237 -11.47 15.41 12.51
C GLU A 237 -10.07 15.52 13.12
N ILE A 238 -9.13 14.76 12.58
CA ILE A 238 -7.71 14.83 12.91
C ILE A 238 -6.94 15.14 11.63
N THR A 239 -6.17 16.23 11.63
CA THR A 239 -5.26 16.56 10.53
C THR A 239 -3.82 16.29 10.97
N ARG A 240 -3.18 15.32 10.34
CA ARG A 240 -1.76 14.97 10.58
C ARG A 240 -0.90 15.33 9.37
N LYS A 241 0.17 16.10 9.57
CA LYS A 241 1.08 16.50 8.48
C LYS A 241 1.63 15.28 7.73
N ARG A 242 1.44 15.25 6.41
CA ARG A 242 1.96 14.17 5.55
C ARG A 242 3.39 14.49 5.13
N VAL A 243 4.36 13.69 5.59
CA VAL A 243 5.78 13.82 5.24
C VAL A 243 6.16 12.88 4.10
N ARG A 244 5.58 11.68 4.08
CA ARG A 244 5.80 10.64 3.06
C ARG A 244 4.50 9.85 2.78
N PRO A 245 4.46 8.97 1.77
CA PRO A 245 3.35 8.05 1.59
C PRO A 245 3.13 7.16 2.83
N SER A 246 1.89 6.75 3.09
CA SER A 246 1.59 5.84 4.20
C SER A 246 2.26 4.48 3.98
N VAL A 247 2.50 3.75 5.07
CA VAL A 247 3.15 2.43 5.02
C VAL A 247 2.40 1.48 4.09
N THR A 248 1.07 1.46 4.17
CA THR A 248 0.22 0.68 3.27
C THR A 248 0.55 0.92 1.80
N PHE A 249 0.74 2.17 1.39
CA PHE A 249 1.06 2.48 -0.01
C PHE A 249 2.50 2.10 -0.39
N MET A 250 3.42 2.06 0.56
CA MET A 250 4.82 1.70 0.31
C MET A 250 5.02 0.19 0.17
N ILE A 251 4.22 -0.62 0.88
CA ILE A 251 4.40 -2.09 0.94
C ILE A 251 3.31 -2.87 0.20
N SER A 252 2.36 -2.20 -0.45
CA SER A 252 1.28 -2.85 -1.20
C SER A 252 1.02 -2.20 -2.55
N GLU A 253 0.40 -2.97 -3.46
CA GLU A 253 -0.02 -2.50 -4.77
C GLU A 253 -1.55 -2.52 -4.88
N PRO A 254 -2.16 -1.64 -5.71
CA PRO A 254 -3.60 -1.68 -5.95
C PRO A 254 -4.06 -3.04 -6.48
N CYS A 255 -5.19 -3.53 -5.99
CA CYS A 255 -5.74 -4.81 -6.43
C CYS A 255 -6.01 -4.82 -7.95
N ALA A 256 -5.41 -5.75 -8.68
CA ALA A 256 -5.58 -5.87 -10.13
C ALA A 256 -7.01 -6.22 -10.58
N CYS A 257 -7.86 -6.71 -9.67
CA CYS A 257 -9.24 -7.08 -9.97
C CYS A 257 -10.22 -5.91 -9.81
N CYS A 258 -10.08 -5.15 -8.72
CA CYS A 258 -11.06 -4.14 -8.32
C CYS A 258 -10.48 -2.72 -8.27
N HIS A 259 -9.18 -2.57 -8.51
CA HIS A 259 -8.44 -1.30 -8.45
C HIS A 259 -8.71 -0.49 -7.17
N GLY A 260 -8.81 -1.19 -6.04
CA GLY A 260 -9.03 -0.58 -4.72
C GLY A 260 -10.49 -0.40 -4.31
N THR A 261 -11.47 -0.69 -5.18
CA THR A 261 -12.90 -0.53 -4.82
C THR A 261 -13.42 -1.57 -3.82
N GLY A 262 -12.68 -2.67 -3.60
CA GLY A 262 -13.13 -3.79 -2.75
C GLY A 262 -14.34 -4.54 -3.31
N ARG A 263 -14.77 -4.25 -4.54
CA ARG A 263 -15.96 -4.83 -5.18
C ARG A 263 -15.62 -5.23 -6.61
N VAL A 264 -16.21 -6.33 -7.06
CA VAL A 264 -16.16 -6.76 -8.46
C VAL A 264 -17.58 -6.87 -8.98
N GLU A 265 -17.79 -6.67 -10.28
CA GLU A 265 -19.12 -6.76 -10.85
C GLU A 265 -19.74 -8.14 -10.63
N ALA A 266 -21.04 -8.16 -10.31
CA ALA A 266 -21.79 -9.41 -10.19
C ALA A 266 -21.89 -10.11 -11.55
N LEU A 267 -21.95 -11.44 -11.53
CA LEU A 267 -22.01 -12.24 -12.77
C LEU A 267 -23.30 -11.96 -13.55
N GLU A 268 -24.39 -11.67 -12.85
CA GLU A 268 -25.67 -11.24 -13.39
C GLU A 268 -25.54 -9.92 -14.15
N THR A 269 -24.82 -8.94 -13.59
CA THR A 269 -24.57 -7.65 -14.24
C THR A 269 -23.73 -7.82 -15.50
N ALA A 270 -22.66 -8.63 -15.43
CA ALA A 270 -21.83 -8.94 -16.58
C ALA A 270 -22.60 -9.73 -17.67
N TYR A 271 -23.51 -10.64 -17.28
CA TYR A 271 -24.41 -11.33 -18.21
C TYR A 271 -25.31 -10.36 -18.98
N SER A 272 -25.93 -9.39 -18.29
CA SER A 272 -26.72 -8.35 -18.97
C SER A 272 -25.87 -7.46 -19.88
N LYS A 273 -24.59 -7.23 -19.56
CA LYS A 273 -23.67 -6.52 -20.47
C LYS A 273 -23.35 -7.32 -21.72
N ILE A 274 -23.15 -8.63 -21.60
CA ILE A 274 -22.96 -9.52 -22.76
C ILE A 274 -24.19 -9.44 -23.68
N GLU A 275 -25.40 -9.54 -23.12
CA GLU A 275 -26.65 -9.40 -23.88
C GLU A 275 -26.72 -8.07 -24.63
N ARG A 276 -26.46 -6.95 -23.93
CA ARG A 276 -26.47 -5.61 -24.54
C ARG A 276 -25.42 -5.46 -25.63
N GLU A 277 -24.22 -6.01 -25.45
CA GLU A 277 -23.16 -5.93 -26.44
C GLU A 277 -23.48 -6.75 -27.69
N ILE A 278 -24.09 -7.93 -27.55
CA ILE A 278 -24.62 -8.69 -28.69
C ILE A 278 -25.66 -7.85 -29.44
N CYS A 279 -26.66 -7.28 -28.74
CA CYS A 279 -27.68 -6.43 -29.37
C CYS A 279 -27.06 -5.23 -30.11
N ARG A 280 -26.03 -4.60 -29.55
CA ARG A 280 -25.30 -3.49 -30.17
C ARG A 280 -24.62 -3.94 -31.47
N LEU A 281 -23.90 -5.05 -31.45
CA LEU A 281 -23.28 -5.59 -32.66
C LEU A 281 -24.32 -5.97 -33.72
N LEU A 282 -25.43 -6.58 -33.32
CA LEU A 282 -26.53 -6.91 -34.23
C LEU A 282 -27.13 -5.67 -34.89
N SER A 283 -27.28 -4.55 -34.17
CA SER A 283 -27.80 -3.30 -34.76
C SER A 283 -26.89 -2.68 -35.82
N THR A 284 -25.60 -2.99 -35.79
CA THR A 284 -24.62 -2.53 -36.79
C THR A 284 -24.44 -3.50 -37.96
N MET A 285 -25.03 -4.69 -37.89
CA MET A 285 -24.95 -5.69 -38.94
C MET A 285 -26.10 -5.49 -39.93
N ASP A 286 -25.76 -5.36 -41.22
CA ASP A 286 -26.77 -5.29 -42.31
C ASP A 286 -27.50 -6.63 -42.53
N GLN A 287 -26.95 -7.74 -42.01
CA GLN A 287 -27.56 -9.06 -42.09
C GLN A 287 -28.66 -9.22 -41.05
N LYS A 288 -29.92 -9.27 -41.51
CA LYS A 288 -31.06 -9.69 -40.68
C LYS A 288 -31.05 -11.21 -40.54
N ALA A 289 -30.95 -11.69 -39.30
CA ALA A 289 -31.12 -13.10 -38.99
C ALA A 289 -32.52 -13.54 -39.37
N ASP A 290 -32.65 -14.66 -40.09
CA ASP A 290 -33.93 -15.32 -40.29
C ASP A 290 -34.29 -16.08 -39.01
N PRO A 291 -35.39 -15.71 -38.31
CA PRO A 291 -35.78 -16.36 -37.06
C PRO A 291 -36.04 -17.85 -37.21
N GLU A 292 -36.47 -18.31 -38.39
CA GLU A 292 -36.84 -19.69 -38.68
C GLU A 292 -35.65 -20.54 -39.16
N ASN A 293 -34.54 -19.91 -39.55
CA ASN A 293 -33.35 -20.59 -40.02
C ASN A 293 -32.13 -20.33 -39.11
N PRO A 294 -31.86 -21.19 -38.11
CA PRO A 294 -30.72 -21.05 -37.21
C PRO A 294 -29.35 -21.00 -37.92
N LYS A 295 -29.22 -21.51 -39.14
CA LYS A 295 -27.94 -21.41 -39.88
C LYS A 295 -27.63 -19.99 -40.34
N SER A 296 -28.64 -19.13 -40.46
CA SER A 296 -28.52 -17.71 -40.80
C SER A 296 -28.12 -16.83 -39.63
N TRP A 297 -28.19 -17.35 -38.39
CA TRP A 297 -27.94 -16.55 -37.20
C TRP A 297 -26.47 -16.11 -37.13
N PRO A 298 -26.20 -14.82 -36.84
CA PRO A 298 -24.87 -14.30 -36.63
C PRO A 298 -24.11 -15.10 -35.57
N ARG A 299 -22.82 -15.32 -35.83
CA ARG A 299 -21.96 -16.12 -34.96
C ARG A 299 -20.99 -15.22 -34.23
N PHE A 300 -20.84 -15.42 -32.93
CA PHE A 300 -19.89 -14.70 -32.09
C PHE A 300 -19.02 -15.65 -31.28
N ILE A 301 -17.79 -15.26 -31.02
CA ILE A 301 -16.92 -15.86 -30.02
C ILE A 301 -17.06 -15.02 -28.75
N LEU A 302 -17.50 -15.67 -27.68
CA LEU A 302 -17.58 -15.08 -26.34
C LEU A 302 -16.44 -15.64 -25.49
N ARG A 303 -15.45 -14.80 -25.18
CA ARG A 303 -14.33 -15.14 -24.31
C ARG A 303 -14.60 -14.62 -22.90
N VAL A 304 -14.49 -15.48 -21.89
CA VAL A 304 -14.79 -15.15 -20.49
C VAL A 304 -13.82 -15.85 -19.54
N ASP A 305 -13.84 -15.46 -18.27
CA ASP A 305 -13.15 -16.16 -17.20
C ASP A 305 -13.87 -17.45 -16.76
N GLN A 306 -13.23 -18.26 -15.90
CA GLN A 306 -13.78 -19.55 -15.45
C GLN A 306 -15.09 -19.39 -14.64
N TYR A 307 -15.22 -18.36 -13.81
CA TYR A 307 -16.41 -18.15 -12.98
C TYR A 307 -17.62 -17.83 -13.87
N MET A 308 -17.44 -16.94 -14.84
CA MET A 308 -18.47 -16.61 -15.81
C MET A 308 -18.83 -17.82 -16.68
N SER A 309 -17.86 -18.61 -17.13
CA SER A 309 -18.13 -19.84 -17.89
C SER A 309 -19.05 -20.78 -17.11
N ASN A 310 -18.71 -21.08 -15.85
CA ASN A 310 -19.51 -21.95 -15.00
C ASN A 310 -20.93 -21.39 -14.78
N PHE A 311 -21.04 -20.07 -14.56
CA PHE A 311 -22.33 -19.40 -14.42
C PHE A 311 -23.21 -19.51 -15.67
N LEU A 312 -22.62 -19.30 -16.85
CA LEU A 312 -23.30 -19.39 -18.15
C LEU A 312 -23.76 -20.81 -18.49
N THR A 313 -22.97 -21.83 -18.12
CA THR A 313 -23.23 -23.24 -18.46
C THR A 313 -23.94 -24.03 -17.36
N SER A 314 -24.20 -23.42 -16.20
CA SER A 314 -24.91 -24.07 -15.10
C SER A 314 -26.40 -24.33 -15.41
N GLY A 315 -26.93 -25.42 -14.85
CA GLY A 315 -28.35 -25.78 -14.94
C GLY A 315 -28.73 -26.60 -16.18
N LYS A 316 -29.95 -27.16 -16.18
CA LYS A 316 -30.47 -27.98 -17.31
C LYS A 316 -30.72 -27.14 -18.56
N ARG A 317 -31.24 -25.92 -18.39
CA ARG A 317 -31.39 -24.92 -19.45
C ARG A 317 -30.38 -23.80 -19.16
N THR A 318 -29.24 -23.88 -19.84
CA THR A 318 -28.11 -22.98 -19.56
C THR A 318 -28.45 -21.54 -19.92
N ARG A 319 -27.90 -20.59 -19.17
CA ARG A 319 -28.06 -19.15 -19.47
C ARG A 319 -27.51 -18.82 -20.85
N LEU A 320 -26.42 -19.48 -21.26
CA LEU A 320 -25.87 -19.36 -22.61
C LEU A 320 -26.89 -19.77 -23.70
N ALA A 321 -27.62 -20.88 -23.49
CA ALA A 321 -28.63 -21.34 -24.44
C ALA A 321 -29.85 -20.40 -24.47
N ILE A 322 -30.26 -19.88 -23.30
CA ILE A 322 -31.33 -18.86 -23.22
C ILE A 322 -30.91 -17.62 -24.01
N LEU A 323 -29.71 -17.10 -23.76
CA LEU A 323 -29.17 -15.92 -24.44
C LEU A 323 -29.09 -16.11 -25.96
N SER A 324 -28.50 -17.24 -26.40
CA SER A 324 -28.38 -17.60 -27.82
C SER A 324 -29.73 -17.70 -28.51
N SER A 325 -30.71 -18.37 -27.88
CA SER A 325 -32.05 -18.57 -28.47
C SER A 325 -32.94 -17.32 -28.44
N SER A 326 -32.78 -16.45 -27.44
CA SER A 326 -33.50 -15.19 -27.30
C SER A 326 -33.04 -14.18 -28.34
N LEU A 327 -31.73 -14.00 -28.46
CA LEU A 327 -31.12 -13.03 -29.39
C LEU A 327 -30.93 -13.57 -30.81
N LYS A 328 -31.23 -14.85 -31.05
CA LYS A 328 -31.08 -15.52 -32.35
C LYS A 328 -29.64 -15.43 -32.88
N VAL A 329 -28.68 -15.82 -32.03
CA VAL A 329 -27.24 -15.81 -32.33
C VAL A 329 -26.57 -17.12 -31.95
N TRP A 330 -25.48 -17.48 -32.62
CA TRP A 330 -24.58 -18.54 -32.17
C TRP A 330 -23.49 -17.97 -31.29
N LEU A 331 -23.29 -18.56 -30.12
CA LEU A 331 -22.24 -18.18 -29.18
C LEU A 331 -21.24 -19.33 -29.02
N LEU A 332 -20.01 -19.12 -29.48
CA LEU A 332 -18.88 -20.00 -29.17
C LEU A 332 -18.21 -19.50 -27.90
N LEU A 333 -18.47 -20.20 -26.79
CA LEU A 333 -17.86 -19.90 -25.50
C LEU A 333 -16.39 -20.37 -25.46
N LYS A 334 -15.47 -19.48 -25.08
CA LYS A 334 -14.06 -19.79 -24.85
C LYS A 334 -13.62 -19.28 -23.49
N VAL A 335 -13.00 -20.15 -22.68
CA VAL A 335 -12.41 -19.73 -21.41
C VAL A 335 -11.00 -19.19 -21.67
N ALA A 336 -10.74 -17.96 -21.24
CA ALA A 336 -9.44 -17.31 -21.38
C ALA A 336 -8.76 -17.13 -20.01
N ARG A 337 -7.46 -17.42 -19.95
CA ARG A 337 -6.63 -17.11 -18.77
C ARG A 337 -6.28 -15.62 -18.79
N GLY A 338 -6.29 -14.97 -17.62
CA GLY A 338 -5.98 -13.55 -17.47
C GLY A 338 -7.18 -12.60 -17.49
N PHE A 339 -8.40 -13.11 -17.64
CA PHE A 339 -9.62 -12.32 -17.48
C PHE A 339 -9.96 -12.22 -15.98
N THR A 340 -10.21 -11.00 -15.49
CA THR A 340 -10.75 -10.79 -14.15
C THR A 340 -12.23 -11.19 -14.13
N LYS A 341 -12.75 -11.56 -12.96
CA LYS A 341 -14.12 -12.06 -12.81
C LYS A 341 -15.13 -11.08 -13.43
N GLY A 342 -15.96 -11.59 -14.35
CA GLY A 342 -17.01 -10.80 -14.99
C GLY A 342 -16.56 -9.98 -16.20
N THR A 343 -15.26 -9.96 -16.51
CA THR A 343 -14.79 -9.41 -17.80
C THR A 343 -15.07 -10.39 -18.93
N PHE A 344 -15.35 -9.85 -20.11
CA PHE A 344 -15.61 -10.63 -21.30
C PHE A 344 -15.12 -9.91 -22.55
N GLU A 345 -14.87 -10.69 -23.60
CA GLU A 345 -14.56 -10.18 -24.94
C GLU A 345 -15.50 -10.88 -25.92
N LEU A 346 -16.21 -10.10 -26.72
CA LEU A 346 -17.15 -10.60 -27.73
C LEU A 346 -16.65 -10.20 -29.12
N LYS A 347 -16.49 -11.18 -30.02
CA LYS A 347 -16.06 -10.94 -31.40
C LYS A 347 -16.99 -11.62 -32.40
N PRO A 348 -17.42 -10.93 -33.48
CA PRO A 348 -18.06 -11.60 -34.61
C PRO A 348 -17.14 -12.68 -35.19
N LEU A 349 -17.71 -13.82 -35.55
CA LEU A 349 -17.02 -14.89 -36.24
C LEU A 349 -17.27 -14.72 -37.75
N THR A 350 -16.39 -13.98 -38.43
CA THR A 350 -16.34 -13.91 -39.89
C THR A 350 -15.81 -15.23 -40.46
N GLY A 351 -16.44 -15.75 -41.53
CA GLY A 351 -16.30 -17.14 -41.96
C GLY A 351 -14.87 -17.62 -42.30
N ASP A 352 -14.51 -18.80 -41.77
CA ASP A 352 -13.55 -19.85 -42.20
C ASP A 352 -12.23 -19.54 -42.94
N LYS A 353 -11.75 -18.29 -43.04
CA LYS A 353 -10.46 -17.99 -43.71
C LYS A 353 -9.25 -17.70 -42.82
N GLU A 354 -9.38 -17.73 -41.49
CA GLU A 354 -8.25 -17.44 -40.57
C GLU A 354 -7.78 -18.65 -39.74
N TYR A 355 -7.92 -19.88 -40.25
CA TYR A 355 -7.31 -21.07 -39.64
C TYR A 355 -6.13 -21.65 -40.43
N LYS A 356 -5.58 -20.89 -41.39
CA LYS A 356 -4.32 -21.22 -42.08
C LYS A 356 -3.45 -19.98 -42.25
N ASN A 357 -2.89 -19.50 -41.15
CA ASN A 357 -1.52 -19.02 -41.07
C ASN A 357 -1.26 -18.58 -39.63
N GLY A 358 -0.46 -19.38 -38.92
CA GLY A 358 0.25 -18.87 -37.77
C GLY A 358 1.27 -17.84 -38.27
N HIS A 359 1.13 -16.60 -37.82
CA HIS A 359 2.19 -15.77 -37.26
C HIS A 359 1.60 -14.41 -36.84
N GLU A 360 2.15 -13.89 -35.75
CA GLU A 360 2.04 -12.56 -35.14
C GLU A 360 1.49 -11.46 -36.06
N THR A 361 0.58 -10.57 -35.64
CA THR A 361 0.79 -9.28 -34.91
C THR A 361 -0.60 -8.58 -34.94
N ALA A 362 -1.03 -7.59 -34.16
CA ALA A 362 -0.43 -6.65 -33.22
C ALA A 362 -1.43 -6.33 -32.10
N ILE A 363 -0.93 -6.20 -30.88
CA ILE A 363 -1.69 -5.77 -29.71
C ILE A 363 -1.83 -4.25 -29.79
N SER A 364 -3.02 -3.75 -30.10
CA SER A 364 -3.36 -2.34 -29.85
C SER A 364 -3.62 -2.18 -28.36
N VAL A 365 -2.56 -1.89 -27.62
CA VAL A 365 -2.61 -1.44 -26.22
C VAL A 365 -3.18 -0.01 -26.20
N LEU A 366 -4.33 0.16 -25.55
CA LEU A 366 -4.73 1.47 -25.04
C LEU A 366 -3.68 1.89 -24.00
N ARG A 367 -2.98 3.01 -24.28
CA ARG A 367 -1.96 3.62 -23.42
C ARG A 367 -2.45 3.84 -21.99
N PRO A 368 -1.64 3.48 -20.98
CA PRO A 368 -1.40 4.33 -19.83
C PRO A 368 -0.10 5.10 -20.05
N THR A 369 -0.07 6.31 -19.52
CA THR A 369 1.01 7.29 -19.57
C THR A 369 2.35 6.81 -19.01
N GLU A 370 3.40 7.49 -19.46
CA GLU A 370 4.84 7.19 -19.40
C GLU A 370 5.42 6.95 -18.00
N GLY A 371 6.40 6.02 -17.94
CA GLY A 371 7.29 5.77 -16.81
C GLY A 371 8.21 4.58 -17.12
N GLY A 372 9.38 4.83 -17.71
CA GLY A 372 10.25 3.81 -18.29
C GLY A 372 11.10 3.04 -17.27
N PHE A 373 11.20 1.72 -17.47
CA PHE A 373 12.27 0.87 -16.91
C PHE A 373 12.53 -0.33 -17.86
N HIS A 374 13.78 -0.52 -18.30
CA HIS A 374 14.21 -1.64 -19.15
C HIS A 374 14.97 -2.70 -18.32
N PRO A 375 14.65 -4.01 -18.44
CA PRO A 375 15.56 -5.08 -18.03
C PRO A 375 16.28 -5.73 -19.23
N PRO A 376 17.45 -6.37 -19.04
CA PRO A 376 18.31 -6.81 -20.13
C PRO A 376 17.87 -8.16 -20.73
N ARG A 377 17.96 -8.27 -22.07
CA ARG A 377 17.66 -9.47 -22.87
C ARG A 377 18.70 -10.58 -22.66
N LYS A 378 18.30 -11.76 -22.16
CA LYS A 378 19.08 -13.01 -22.28
C LYS A 378 18.68 -13.77 -23.56
N LYS A 379 19.66 -14.10 -24.41
CA LYS A 379 19.52 -14.97 -25.59
C LYS A 379 19.33 -16.43 -25.13
N LEU A 380 18.23 -17.07 -25.52
CA LEU A 380 18.03 -18.52 -25.38
C LEU A 380 18.61 -19.22 -26.60
N THR A 381 19.50 -20.19 -26.35
CA THR A 381 20.12 -21.05 -27.39
C THR A 381 19.40 -22.40 -27.36
N ILE A 382 18.86 -22.84 -28.50
CA ILE A 382 18.12 -24.11 -28.64
C ILE A 382 19.07 -25.18 -29.20
N PHE A 383 19.18 -26.33 -28.52
CA PHE A 383 19.91 -27.51 -29.01
C PHE A 383 18.94 -28.54 -29.63
N PRO A 384 19.26 -29.15 -30.80
CA PRO A 384 18.42 -30.17 -31.41
C PRO A 384 18.76 -31.59 -30.91
N ILE A 385 17.73 -32.36 -30.53
CA ILE A 385 17.82 -33.76 -30.11
C ILE A 385 17.90 -34.67 -31.35
N LYS A 386 18.98 -35.47 -31.46
CA LYS A 386 19.15 -36.51 -32.49
C LYS A 386 18.33 -37.76 -32.17
N LYS A 387 17.64 -38.27 -33.20
CA LYS A 387 16.99 -39.59 -33.25
C LYS A 387 18.01 -40.72 -33.08
N TRP A 388 17.70 -41.72 -32.24
CA TRP A 388 18.37 -43.03 -32.28
C TRP A 388 17.36 -44.11 -32.69
N LYS A 389 17.74 -44.91 -33.70
CA LYS A 389 17.01 -46.07 -34.24
C LYS A 389 17.29 -47.33 -33.40
N SER A 390 16.31 -48.23 -33.40
CA SER A 390 16.35 -49.61 -32.90
C SER A 390 17.45 -50.49 -33.53
N SER A 391 18.04 -51.41 -32.74
CA SER A 391 18.03 -52.87 -33.01
C SER A 391 18.77 -53.69 -31.93
N GLY A 392 18.14 -54.78 -31.48
CA GLY A 392 18.80 -56.08 -31.25
C GLY A 392 19.32 -56.40 -29.83
N LYS A 393 18.54 -57.13 -29.03
CA LYS A 393 18.52 -58.60 -29.02
C LYS A 393 17.21 -59.10 -28.39
#